data_AF-A0A9E3BNY8-F1
#
_entry.id   AF-A0A9E3BNY8-F1
#
_cell.length_a   1.000
_cell.length_b   1.000
_cell.length_c   1.000
_cell.angle_alpha   90.00
_cell.angle_beta   90.00
_cell.angle_gamma   90.00
#
_symmetry.space_group_name_H-M   'P 1'
#
loop_
_entity.id
_entity.type
_entity.pdbx_description
1 polymer ?
#
loop_
_entity_poly.entity_id
_entity_poly.type
_entity_poly.pdbx_seq_one_letter_code
_entity_poly.pdbx_strand_id
1 'polypeptide(L)'
;MERPDPGTEIRMVSLRSLRGANFWSRRPVTRIDMAVGAYDEISSAEVPGFTDALVAAFPGLWEHRCSIGERGGFVTRLRRGTYAPHIVEHVGLELQSMAGHDVGYGRARGGDRPGEYTVVFEHLHGEVGLRSAALALEIVQHAFAGELESVDYAVAELEALARSPDFPALRQQVFCGITGGGDRGAVRDEMLRRGIPDEELIVDVAPAYLLNAGLPYSRSEIAIILDTELLDVPDRYREEDRAQQLVSVVADAVPRGGIVVVPAKEWEVQDRVRDAGCRVAIFATDDDVTARDALLAHAVAMVRDGRIVFECCGSTTDGGPLRTDEPIAAQVAAALAMLSLEELQPALLRADAPAP
;
A
#
# COMPACT_ATOMS: atom_id res chain seq x y z
N MET A 1 -2.29 34.13 26.64
CA MET A 1 -3.34 33.56 25.77
C MET A 1 -3.55 32.14 26.24
N GLU A 2 -4.78 31.75 26.53
CA GLU A 2 -5.11 30.38 26.94
C GLU A 2 -4.74 29.41 25.81
N ARG A 3 -4.16 28.26 26.14
CA ARG A 3 -3.76 27.27 25.12
C ARG A 3 -5.02 26.69 24.48
N PRO A 4 -5.08 26.51 23.15
CA PRO A 4 -6.19 25.85 22.49
C PRO A 4 -6.47 24.46 23.08
N ASP A 5 -7.74 24.08 23.20
CA ASP A 5 -8.15 22.78 23.72
C ASP A 5 -7.69 21.65 22.77
N PRO A 6 -6.78 20.75 23.21
CA PRO A 6 -6.31 19.65 22.38
C PRO A 6 -7.44 18.73 21.89
N GLY A 7 -8.51 18.57 22.67
CA GLY A 7 -9.64 17.68 22.32
C GLY A 7 -10.44 18.17 21.10
N THR A 8 -10.54 19.48 20.92
CA THR A 8 -11.21 20.08 19.76
C THR A 8 -10.29 20.25 18.55
N GLU A 9 -8.98 20.43 18.80
CA GLU A 9 -8.00 20.73 17.75
C GLU A 9 -7.41 19.45 17.11
N ILE A 10 -6.99 18.48 17.94
CA ILE A 10 -6.33 17.24 17.49
C ILE A 10 -7.39 16.16 17.26
N ARG A 11 -7.86 16.04 16.02
CA ARG A 11 -8.99 15.17 15.66
C ARG A 11 -8.60 14.08 14.69
N MET A 12 -9.16 12.91 14.90
CA MET A 12 -9.17 11.83 13.91
C MET A 12 -10.25 12.12 12.87
N VAL A 13 -9.83 12.19 11.60
CA VAL A 13 -10.72 12.37 10.44
C VAL A 13 -11.19 11.01 9.94
N SER A 14 -10.29 10.03 9.90
CA SER A 14 -10.65 8.65 9.56
C SER A 14 -9.65 7.65 10.11
N LEU A 15 -10.11 6.41 10.30
CA LEU A 15 -9.34 5.31 10.85
C LEU A 15 -9.63 4.04 10.05
N ARG A 16 -8.57 3.36 9.60
CA ARG A 16 -8.66 2.16 8.76
C ARG A 16 -7.61 1.13 9.15
N SER A 17 -7.93 -0.14 8.98
CA SER A 17 -6.96 -1.24 9.01
C SER A 17 -6.73 -1.71 7.58
N LEU A 18 -5.47 -1.67 7.14
CA LEU A 18 -5.03 -2.15 5.85
C LEU A 18 -4.38 -3.52 6.07
N ARG A 19 -4.93 -4.56 5.44
CA ARG A 19 -4.66 -5.97 5.80
C ARG A 19 -3.69 -6.68 4.85
N GLY A 20 -3.75 -6.34 3.56
CA GLY A 20 -2.83 -6.85 2.54
C GLY A 20 -1.61 -5.95 2.37
N ALA A 21 -0.76 -6.30 1.40
CA ALA A 21 0.27 -5.38 0.93
C ALA A 21 -0.41 -4.07 0.49
N ASN A 22 0.19 -2.95 0.86
CA ASN A 22 -0.41 -1.63 0.72
C ASN A 22 0.66 -0.58 0.41
N PHE A 23 0.22 0.63 0.09
CA PHE A 23 1.10 1.75 -0.24
C PHE A 23 2.23 2.00 0.79
N TRP A 24 1.96 1.73 2.07
CA TRP A 24 2.87 2.03 3.16
C TRP A 24 3.78 0.88 3.53
N SER A 25 3.31 -0.36 3.41
CA SER A 25 4.01 -1.55 3.87
C SER A 25 3.47 -2.81 3.20
N ARG A 26 4.32 -3.84 3.12
CA ARG A 26 3.88 -5.21 2.80
C ARG A 26 3.12 -5.86 3.96
N ARG A 27 3.29 -5.35 5.17
CA ARG A 27 2.63 -5.83 6.39
C ARG A 27 1.34 -5.04 6.67
N PRO A 28 0.41 -5.61 7.44
CA PRO A 28 -0.77 -4.89 7.88
C PRO A 28 -0.41 -3.61 8.65
N VAL A 29 -1.14 -2.54 8.37
CA VAL A 29 -0.96 -1.24 9.05
C VAL A 29 -2.29 -0.64 9.45
N THR A 30 -2.33 0.02 10.59
CA THR A 30 -3.40 0.95 10.95
C THR A 30 -3.07 2.29 10.32
N ARG A 31 -4.05 2.89 9.64
CA ARG A 31 -3.95 4.24 9.08
C ARG A 31 -4.93 5.16 9.79
N ILE A 32 -4.42 6.29 10.26
CA ILE A 32 -5.16 7.38 10.86
C ILE A 32 -4.94 8.62 9.99
N ASP A 33 -6.00 9.20 9.44
CA ASP A 33 -5.93 10.55 8.89
C ASP A 33 -6.38 11.52 9.99
N MET A 34 -5.60 12.57 10.23
CA MET A 34 -5.74 13.49 11.36
C MET A 34 -5.80 14.94 10.89
N ALA A 35 -6.51 15.77 11.64
CA ALA A 35 -6.42 17.22 11.60
C ALA A 35 -5.92 17.71 12.96
N VAL A 36 -4.89 18.56 13.00
CA VAL A 36 -4.24 18.96 14.27
C VAL A 36 -4.41 20.44 14.64
N GLY A 37 -5.05 21.25 13.79
CA GLY A 37 -5.38 22.63 14.09
C GLY A 37 -4.17 23.43 14.60
N ALA A 38 -4.32 24.16 15.71
CA ALA A 38 -3.23 24.93 16.32
C ALA A 38 -2.04 24.08 16.77
N TYR A 39 -2.22 22.77 17.00
CA TYR A 39 -1.14 21.85 17.34
C TYR A 39 -0.26 21.45 16.14
N ASP A 40 -0.49 22.04 14.96
CA ASP A 40 0.49 22.05 13.87
C ASP A 40 1.71 22.93 14.21
N GLU A 41 1.50 23.95 15.07
CA GLU A 41 2.56 24.88 15.49
C GLU A 41 2.96 24.71 16.96
N ILE A 42 2.18 23.98 17.77
CA ILE A 42 2.48 23.72 19.19
C ILE A 42 3.16 22.35 19.33
N SER A 43 4.44 22.37 19.71
CA SER A 43 5.24 21.18 19.94
C SER A 43 5.22 20.69 21.39
N SER A 44 5.65 19.44 21.59
CA SER A 44 5.84 18.82 22.91
C SER A 44 6.79 19.60 23.85
N ALA A 45 7.71 20.40 23.32
CA ALA A 45 8.66 21.18 24.12
C ALA A 45 8.04 22.49 24.66
N GLU A 46 6.98 22.97 24.04
CA GLU A 46 6.27 24.19 24.44
C GLU A 46 5.22 23.93 25.52
N VAL A 47 4.95 22.66 25.83
CA VAL A 47 4.03 22.26 26.88
C VAL A 47 4.80 21.79 28.13
N PRO A 48 4.81 22.59 29.21
CA PRO A 48 5.48 22.21 30.45
C PRO A 48 4.96 20.87 30.99
N GLY A 49 5.87 19.99 31.39
CA GLY A 49 5.54 18.69 31.96
C GLY A 49 5.11 17.61 30.96
N PHE A 50 4.85 17.96 29.69
CA PHE A 50 4.36 17.01 28.67
C PHE A 50 5.26 15.78 28.53
N THR A 51 6.55 16.02 28.28
CA THR A 51 7.50 14.94 28.00
C THR A 51 7.68 14.03 29.22
N ASP A 52 7.76 14.62 30.42
CA ASP A 52 7.96 13.86 31.65
C ASP A 52 6.72 13.03 31.99
N ALA A 53 5.52 13.59 31.84
CA ALA A 53 4.27 12.85 32.04
C ALA A 53 4.14 11.68 31.05
N LEU A 54 4.40 11.92 29.77
CA LEU A 54 4.30 10.89 28.74
C LEU A 54 5.33 9.76 28.94
N VAL A 55 6.58 10.10 29.28
CA VAL A 55 7.64 9.10 29.52
C VAL A 55 7.42 8.34 30.83
N ALA A 56 6.82 8.98 31.85
CA ALA A 56 6.43 8.29 33.08
C ALA A 56 5.32 7.27 32.82
N ALA A 57 4.34 7.62 31.99
CA ALA A 57 3.25 6.72 31.59
C ALA A 57 3.72 5.60 30.65
N PHE A 58 4.73 5.86 29.80
CA PHE A 58 5.27 4.91 28.83
C PHE A 58 6.79 4.75 28.95
N PRO A 59 7.28 3.94 29.91
CA PRO A 59 8.71 3.71 30.07
C PRO A 59 9.39 3.10 28.83
N GLY A 60 8.68 2.32 28.01
CA GLY A 60 9.23 1.68 26.81
C GLY A 60 9.50 2.64 25.65
N LEU A 61 9.02 3.89 25.70
CA LEU A 61 9.40 4.93 24.72
C LEU A 61 10.91 5.20 24.68
N TRP A 62 11.66 4.83 25.71
CA TRP A 62 13.13 4.85 25.69
C TRP A 62 13.74 3.88 24.68
N GLU A 63 13.03 2.83 24.26
CA GLU A 63 13.49 1.93 23.20
C GLU A 63 13.23 2.49 21.79
N HIS A 64 12.36 3.50 21.67
CA HIS A 64 11.99 4.07 20.38
C HIS A 64 13.10 4.94 19.79
N ARG A 65 13.51 4.61 18.57
CA ARG A 65 14.66 5.24 17.89
C ARG A 65 14.30 6.45 17.03
N CYS A 66 13.08 6.50 16.49
CA CYS A 66 12.64 7.52 15.53
C CYS A 66 13.66 7.68 14.37
N SER A 67 13.72 8.85 13.73
CA SER A 67 14.68 9.20 12.67
C SER A 67 16.12 9.36 13.18
N ILE A 68 16.34 9.44 14.49
CA ILE A 68 17.69 9.54 15.09
C ILE A 68 18.42 8.19 15.02
N GLY A 69 17.70 7.07 15.04
CA GLY A 69 18.27 5.73 14.82
C GLY A 69 18.93 5.09 16.05
N GLU A 70 18.97 5.77 17.19
CA GLU A 70 19.54 5.28 18.45
C GLU A 70 18.49 5.15 19.56
N ARG A 71 18.76 4.29 20.55
CA ARG A 71 17.89 4.12 21.73
C ARG A 71 17.68 5.47 22.42
N GLY A 72 16.44 5.80 22.78
CA GLY A 72 16.06 7.08 23.35
C GLY A 72 15.94 8.21 22.32
N GLY A 73 16.05 7.90 21.03
CA GLY A 73 15.93 8.87 19.95
C GLY A 73 14.57 9.58 19.96
N PHE A 74 13.48 8.86 20.21
CA PHE A 74 12.15 9.48 20.32
C PHE A 74 12.02 10.39 21.55
N VAL A 75 12.50 9.96 22.73
CA VAL A 75 12.50 10.80 23.94
C VAL A 75 13.34 12.07 23.74
N THR A 76 14.49 11.96 23.06
CA THR A 76 15.29 13.11 22.66
C THR A 76 14.50 14.06 21.75
N ARG A 77 13.71 13.51 20.82
CA ARG A 77 12.85 14.29 19.92
C ARG A 77 11.70 14.98 20.66
N LEU A 78 11.06 14.31 21.63
CA LEU A 78 10.06 14.91 22.51
C LEU A 78 10.61 16.13 23.26
N ARG A 79 11.80 16.01 23.86
CA ARG A 79 12.45 17.11 24.59
C ARG A 79 12.85 18.28 23.70
N ARG A 80 13.25 18.01 22.46
CA ARG A 80 13.58 19.06 21.47
C ARG A 80 12.34 19.72 20.88
N GLY A 81 11.20 19.05 20.93
CA GLY A 81 9.95 19.48 20.30
C GLY A 81 9.61 18.58 19.11
N THR A 82 8.43 17.98 19.18
CA THR A 82 7.78 17.29 18.07
C THR A 82 6.26 17.41 18.18
N TYR A 83 5.53 16.99 17.15
CA TYR A 83 4.14 17.37 16.95
C TYR A 83 3.19 16.18 17.12
N ALA A 84 1.93 16.48 17.40
CA ALA A 84 0.90 15.50 17.74
C ALA A 84 0.85 14.26 16.82
N PRO A 85 0.92 14.35 15.47
CA PRO A 85 0.84 13.17 14.60
C PRO A 85 1.96 12.16 14.84
N HIS A 86 3.18 12.66 15.04
CA HIS A 86 4.36 11.84 15.30
C HIS A 86 4.36 11.25 16.72
N ILE A 87 3.74 11.96 17.68
CA ILE A 87 3.57 11.44 19.04
C ILE A 87 2.52 10.33 19.05
N VAL A 88 1.39 10.52 18.37
CA VAL A 88 0.34 9.49 18.19
C VAL A 88 0.91 8.24 17.52
N GLU A 89 1.79 8.37 16.53
CA GLU A 89 2.49 7.24 15.90
C GLU A 89 3.22 6.38 16.94
N HIS A 90 4.08 7.00 17.75
CA HIS A 90 4.90 6.28 18.72
C HIS A 90 4.09 5.77 19.92
N VAL A 91 3.10 6.53 20.40
CA VAL A 91 2.20 6.06 21.47
C VAL A 91 1.36 4.88 20.99
N GLY A 92 0.86 4.91 19.75
CA GLY A 92 0.12 3.80 19.16
C GLY A 92 0.95 2.52 18.99
N LEU A 93 2.23 2.64 18.67
CA LEU A 93 3.19 1.52 18.65
C LEU A 93 3.46 0.99 20.07
N GLU A 94 3.76 1.86 21.01
CA GLU A 94 4.09 1.46 22.39
C GLU A 94 2.91 0.78 23.10
N LEU A 95 1.68 1.29 22.90
CA LEU A 95 0.47 0.64 23.41
C LEU A 95 0.32 -0.81 22.93
N GLN A 96 0.67 -1.08 21.66
CA GLN A 96 0.67 -2.43 21.12
C GLN A 96 1.77 -3.29 21.74
N SER A 97 2.98 -2.73 21.91
CA SER A 97 4.10 -3.39 22.58
C SER A 97 3.77 -3.79 24.01
N MET A 98 3.13 -2.89 24.77
CA MET A 98 2.68 -3.17 26.14
C MET A 98 1.60 -4.25 26.19
N ALA A 99 0.76 -4.35 25.16
CA ALA A 99 -0.21 -5.45 24.99
C ALA A 99 0.42 -6.76 24.46
N GLY A 100 1.76 -6.80 24.30
CA GLY A 100 2.50 -8.00 23.91
C GLY A 100 2.73 -8.18 22.41
N HIS A 101 2.44 -7.18 21.58
CA HIS A 101 2.71 -7.24 20.14
C HIS A 101 4.07 -6.67 19.78
N ASP A 102 4.88 -7.46 19.07
CA ASP A 102 6.17 -7.00 18.53
C ASP A 102 5.96 -6.21 17.23
N VAL A 103 5.79 -4.88 17.35
CA VAL A 103 5.62 -3.95 16.24
C VAL A 103 6.57 -2.76 16.37
N GLY A 104 7.07 -2.25 15.25
CA GLY A 104 8.01 -1.13 15.26
C GLY A 104 8.03 -0.26 14.01
N TYR A 105 7.22 -0.59 13.00
CA TYR A 105 7.11 0.24 11.80
C TYR A 105 6.03 1.31 11.97
N GLY A 106 6.39 2.56 11.74
CA GLY A 106 5.48 3.70 11.73
C GLY A 106 5.96 4.80 10.79
N ARG A 107 5.01 5.65 10.35
CA ARG A 107 5.25 6.88 9.60
C ARG A 107 4.16 7.92 9.87
N ALA A 108 4.57 9.14 10.18
CA ALA A 108 3.73 10.34 10.04
C ALA A 108 4.14 11.16 8.79
N ARG A 109 3.14 11.59 8.01
CA ARG A 109 3.31 12.40 6.79
C ARG A 109 2.24 13.48 6.71
N GLY A 110 2.61 14.67 6.25
CA GLY A 110 1.67 15.76 5.98
C GLY A 110 0.63 15.39 4.90
N GLY A 111 -0.55 15.97 5.03
CA GLY A 111 -1.66 15.93 4.09
C GLY A 111 -1.50 16.90 2.94
N ASP A 112 -2.58 17.08 2.18
CA ASP A 112 -2.65 18.05 1.08
C ASP A 112 -2.78 19.49 1.60
N ARG A 113 -3.30 19.67 2.83
CA ARG A 113 -3.48 20.97 3.49
C ARG A 113 -2.66 21.06 4.79
N PRO A 114 -2.23 22.28 5.20
CA PRO A 114 -1.63 22.50 6.51
C PRO A 114 -2.53 21.99 7.64
N GLY A 115 -1.93 21.43 8.69
CA GLY A 115 -2.64 20.79 9.79
C GLY A 115 -3.26 19.42 9.47
N GLU A 116 -3.20 18.93 8.24
CA GLU A 116 -3.63 17.56 7.91
C GLU A 116 -2.45 16.59 7.92
N TYR A 117 -2.67 15.38 8.42
CA TYR A 117 -1.65 14.35 8.50
C TYR A 117 -2.22 12.97 8.23
N THR A 118 -1.41 12.10 7.65
CA THR A 118 -1.63 10.66 7.64
C THR A 118 -0.56 10.01 8.52
N VAL A 119 -1.02 9.31 9.55
CA VAL A 119 -0.21 8.49 10.45
C VAL A 119 -0.50 7.03 10.14
N VAL A 120 0.55 6.24 9.95
CA VAL A 120 0.45 4.80 9.80
C VAL A 120 1.38 4.11 10.77
N PHE A 121 0.95 2.96 11.30
CA PHE A 121 1.81 2.07 12.06
C PHE A 121 1.38 0.62 11.88
N GLU A 122 2.35 -0.29 11.95
CA GLU A 122 2.12 -1.74 11.85
C GLU A 122 1.23 -2.25 12.98
N HIS A 123 0.43 -3.28 12.67
CA HIS A 123 -0.31 -4.06 13.66
C HIS A 123 -0.23 -5.55 13.34
N LEU A 124 -0.23 -6.38 14.38
CA LEU A 124 -0.35 -7.84 14.25
C LEU A 124 -1.80 -8.33 14.35
N HIS A 125 -2.66 -7.55 15.03
CA HIS A 125 -4.08 -7.81 15.19
C HIS A 125 -4.85 -6.54 14.81
N GLY A 126 -5.80 -6.65 13.88
CA GLY A 126 -6.52 -5.51 13.32
C GLY A 126 -7.25 -4.67 14.37
N GLU A 127 -8.01 -5.31 15.27
CA GLU A 127 -8.75 -4.61 16.33
C GLU A 127 -7.84 -3.93 17.35
N VAL A 128 -6.75 -4.60 17.76
CA VAL A 128 -5.74 -4.00 18.65
C VAL A 128 -5.11 -2.77 17.98
N GLY A 129 -4.77 -2.86 16.70
CA GLY A 129 -4.22 -1.73 15.94
C GLY A 129 -5.19 -0.55 15.81
N LEU A 130 -6.48 -0.81 15.55
CA LEU A 130 -7.50 0.24 15.46
C LEU A 130 -7.76 0.88 16.83
N ARG A 131 -7.83 0.07 17.89
CA ARG A 131 -8.09 0.58 19.23
C ARG A 131 -6.88 1.32 19.80
N SER A 132 -5.66 0.86 19.53
CA SER A 132 -4.44 1.57 19.94
C SER A 132 -4.33 2.95 19.28
N ALA A 133 -4.78 3.10 18.03
CA ALA A 133 -4.86 4.41 17.36
C ALA A 133 -5.80 5.39 18.08
N ALA A 134 -7.00 4.92 18.45
CA ALA A 134 -7.98 5.75 19.15
C ALA A 134 -7.50 6.14 20.55
N LEU A 135 -6.96 5.17 21.31
CA LEU A 135 -6.40 5.40 22.65
C LEU A 135 -5.17 6.31 22.60
N ALA A 136 -4.29 6.14 21.62
CA ALA A 136 -3.12 7.00 21.44
C ALA A 136 -3.52 8.46 21.22
N LEU A 137 -4.56 8.71 20.42
CA LEU A 137 -5.09 10.06 20.22
C LEU A 137 -5.58 10.67 21.55
N GLU A 138 -6.44 9.94 22.28
CA GLU A 138 -7.00 10.38 23.56
C GLU A 138 -5.90 10.67 24.59
N ILE A 139 -4.94 9.76 24.72
CA ILE A 139 -3.81 9.90 25.64
C ILE A 139 -2.94 11.12 25.27
N VAL A 140 -2.69 11.34 23.98
CA VAL A 140 -1.93 12.51 23.51
C VAL A 140 -2.69 13.81 23.78
N GLN A 141 -4.01 13.84 23.60
CA GLN A 141 -4.83 14.99 23.96
C GLN A 141 -4.74 15.30 25.45
N HIS A 142 -4.93 14.30 26.33
CA HIS A 142 -4.78 14.46 27.78
C HIS A 142 -3.36 14.90 28.16
N ALA A 143 -2.33 14.38 27.51
CA ALA A 143 -0.95 14.81 27.73
C ALA A 143 -0.74 16.30 27.40
N PHE A 144 -1.31 16.78 26.29
CA PHE A 144 -1.24 18.19 25.90
C PHE A 144 -2.08 19.11 26.82
N ALA A 145 -3.18 18.60 27.36
CA ALA A 145 -4.00 19.26 28.38
C ALA A 145 -3.32 19.32 29.76
N GLY A 146 -2.33 18.46 30.01
CA GLY A 146 -1.71 18.31 31.33
C GLY A 146 -2.53 17.44 32.29
N GLU A 147 -3.36 16.56 31.75
CA GLU A 147 -4.34 15.72 32.45
C GLU A 147 -4.01 14.22 32.33
N LEU A 148 -2.85 13.86 31.78
CA LEU A 148 -2.42 12.47 31.67
C LEU A 148 -1.97 11.92 33.04
N GLU A 149 -2.76 11.01 33.61
CA GLU A 149 -2.45 10.37 34.89
C GLU A 149 -1.91 8.93 34.74
N SER A 150 -2.61 8.08 33.99
CA SER A 150 -2.23 6.67 33.77
C SER A 150 -2.72 6.18 32.41
N VAL A 151 -2.07 5.11 31.92
CA VAL A 151 -2.43 4.40 30.67
C VAL A 151 -2.81 2.95 30.93
N ASP A 152 -2.93 2.53 32.20
CA ASP A 152 -3.21 1.15 32.58
C ASP A 152 -4.56 0.66 32.02
N TYR A 153 -5.54 1.56 31.94
CA TYR A 153 -6.86 1.26 31.35
C TYR A 153 -6.73 0.89 29.87
N ALA A 154 -5.89 1.62 29.12
CA ALA A 154 -5.67 1.42 27.70
C ALA A 154 -4.95 0.09 27.46
N VAL A 155 -3.93 -0.21 28.27
CA VAL A 155 -3.19 -1.47 28.20
C VAL A 155 -4.10 -2.66 28.54
N ALA A 156 -4.87 -2.59 29.62
CA ALA A 156 -5.79 -3.66 30.01
C ALA A 156 -6.86 -3.94 28.93
N GLU A 157 -7.37 -2.90 28.28
CA GLU A 157 -8.30 -3.03 27.17
C GLU A 157 -7.65 -3.72 25.96
N LEU A 158 -6.44 -3.29 25.57
CA LEU A 158 -5.72 -3.86 24.43
C LEU A 158 -5.28 -5.30 24.69
N GLU A 159 -4.86 -5.64 25.91
CA GLU A 159 -4.58 -7.03 26.31
C GLU A 159 -5.84 -7.91 26.22
N ALA A 160 -7.02 -7.36 26.52
CA ALA A 160 -8.28 -8.09 26.36
C ALA A 160 -8.61 -8.35 24.89
N LEU A 161 -8.42 -7.36 24.02
CA LEU A 161 -8.56 -7.52 22.57
C LEU A 161 -7.52 -8.48 21.99
N ALA A 162 -6.27 -8.44 22.46
CA ALA A 162 -5.22 -9.34 21.98
C ALA A 162 -5.52 -10.84 22.27
N ARG A 163 -6.42 -11.13 23.22
CA ARG A 163 -6.88 -12.50 23.51
C ARG A 163 -8.04 -12.95 22.62
N SER A 164 -8.74 -12.04 21.94
CA SER A 164 -9.76 -12.42 20.97
C SER A 164 -9.12 -12.89 19.65
N PRO A 165 -9.82 -13.74 18.87
CA PRO A 165 -9.36 -14.06 17.52
C PRO A 165 -9.36 -12.82 16.64
N ASP A 166 -8.25 -12.57 15.94
CA ASP A 166 -8.22 -11.56 14.89
C ASP A 166 -9.03 -11.99 13.66
N PHE A 167 -9.32 -11.04 12.77
CA PHE A 167 -9.87 -11.33 11.46
C PHE A 167 -8.95 -12.31 10.71
N PRO A 168 -9.51 -13.37 10.08
CA PRO A 168 -8.71 -14.37 9.40
C PRO A 168 -7.80 -13.74 8.35
N ALA A 169 -6.50 -14.04 8.40
CA ALA A 169 -5.52 -13.53 7.44
C ALA A 169 -6.05 -13.63 6.00
N LEU A 170 -5.71 -12.63 5.18
CA LEU A 170 -6.04 -12.64 3.76
C LEU A 170 -5.44 -13.91 3.14
N ARG A 171 -6.29 -14.78 2.61
CA ARG A 171 -5.88 -16.08 2.02
C ARG A 171 -6.32 -16.25 0.57
N GLN A 172 -7.11 -15.31 0.05
CA GLN A 172 -7.55 -15.37 -1.33
C GLN A 172 -6.33 -15.34 -2.25
N GLN A 173 -6.32 -16.27 -3.20
CA GLN A 173 -5.33 -16.37 -4.27
C GLN A 173 -6.07 -16.18 -5.57
N VAL A 174 -5.52 -15.35 -6.45
CA VAL A 174 -6.12 -15.00 -7.74
C VAL A 174 -5.12 -15.33 -8.84
N PHE A 175 -5.57 -15.42 -10.09
CA PHE A 175 -4.65 -15.54 -11.21
C PHE A 175 -4.03 -14.20 -11.53
N CYS A 176 -4.85 -13.16 -11.66
CA CYS A 176 -4.40 -11.86 -12.12
C CYS A 176 -4.92 -10.73 -11.23
N GLY A 177 -3.99 -9.93 -10.72
CA GLY A 177 -4.28 -8.62 -10.16
C GLY A 177 -4.10 -7.52 -11.21
N ILE A 178 -5.09 -6.67 -11.43
CA ILE A 178 -5.03 -5.57 -12.42
C ILE A 178 -5.13 -4.24 -11.69
N THR A 179 -4.27 -3.27 -12.00
CA THR A 179 -4.34 -1.89 -11.49
C THR A 179 -3.95 -0.88 -12.57
N GLY A 180 -4.22 0.40 -12.30
CA GLY A 180 -4.04 1.53 -13.22
C GLY A 180 -5.17 2.54 -13.09
N GLY A 181 -5.04 3.70 -13.72
CA GLY A 181 -6.00 4.80 -13.69
C GLY A 181 -7.27 4.54 -14.50
N GLY A 182 -7.15 3.84 -15.63
CA GLY A 182 -8.26 3.54 -16.55
C GLY A 182 -8.37 2.07 -16.95
N ASP A 183 -9.43 1.73 -17.70
CA ASP A 183 -9.58 0.52 -18.52
C ASP A 183 -9.31 -0.86 -17.88
N ARG A 184 -9.23 -0.96 -16.56
CA ARG A 184 -9.02 -2.24 -15.86
C ARG A 184 -10.11 -3.27 -16.15
N GLY A 185 -11.36 -2.81 -16.29
CA GLY A 185 -12.49 -3.66 -16.67
C GLY A 185 -12.34 -4.22 -18.09
N ALA A 186 -11.85 -3.40 -19.04
CA ALA A 186 -11.58 -3.84 -20.40
C ALA A 186 -10.47 -4.92 -20.46
N VAL A 187 -9.44 -4.81 -19.60
CA VAL A 187 -8.42 -5.87 -19.47
C VAL A 187 -9.05 -7.16 -18.96
N ARG A 188 -9.86 -7.08 -17.91
CA ARG A 188 -10.57 -8.23 -17.34
C ARG A 188 -11.41 -8.92 -18.43
N ASP A 189 -12.21 -8.15 -19.17
CA ASP A 189 -13.05 -8.66 -20.26
C ASP A 189 -12.21 -9.32 -21.38
N GLU A 190 -11.04 -8.74 -21.71
CA GLU A 190 -10.10 -9.32 -22.66
C GLU A 190 -9.44 -10.61 -22.18
N MET A 191 -9.09 -10.70 -20.90
CA MET A 191 -8.57 -11.94 -20.33
C MET A 191 -9.62 -13.05 -20.31
N LEU A 192 -10.87 -12.75 -19.95
CA LEU A 192 -11.99 -13.70 -20.00
C LEU A 192 -12.23 -14.20 -21.43
N ARG A 193 -12.25 -13.30 -22.40
CA ARG A 193 -12.42 -13.65 -23.82
C ARG A 193 -11.32 -14.55 -24.35
N ARG A 194 -10.11 -14.46 -23.78
CA ARG A 194 -8.95 -15.30 -24.12
C ARG A 194 -8.92 -16.64 -23.38
N GLY A 195 -9.94 -16.95 -22.57
CA GLY A 195 -10.14 -18.28 -22.00
C GLY A 195 -9.70 -18.44 -20.54
N ILE A 196 -9.62 -17.36 -19.76
CA ILE A 196 -9.56 -17.51 -18.29
C ILE A 196 -10.88 -18.15 -17.82
N PRO A 197 -10.82 -19.27 -17.06
CA PRO A 197 -12.00 -20.10 -16.78
C PRO A 197 -12.98 -19.48 -15.79
N ASP A 198 -12.54 -18.54 -14.95
CA ASP A 198 -13.35 -17.96 -13.88
C ASP A 198 -13.01 -16.48 -13.66
N GLU A 199 -14.04 -15.63 -13.70
CA GLU A 199 -13.94 -14.19 -13.48
C GLU A 199 -13.52 -13.85 -12.05
N GLU A 200 -13.87 -14.68 -11.05
CA GLU A 200 -13.48 -14.44 -9.65
C GLU A 200 -11.96 -14.57 -9.43
N LEU A 201 -11.24 -15.14 -10.39
CA LEU A 201 -9.79 -15.29 -10.37
C LEU A 201 -9.05 -14.10 -11.02
N ILE A 202 -9.79 -13.13 -11.55
CA ILE A 202 -9.26 -11.85 -12.00
C ILE A 202 -9.78 -10.77 -11.06
N VAL A 203 -8.87 -9.99 -10.49
CA VAL A 203 -9.23 -8.91 -9.57
C VAL A 203 -8.63 -7.61 -10.07
N ASP A 204 -9.47 -6.76 -10.65
CA ASP A 204 -9.14 -5.36 -10.81
C ASP A 204 -9.22 -4.62 -9.46
N VAL A 205 -8.22 -3.81 -9.19
CA VAL A 205 -8.10 -3.02 -7.96
C VAL A 205 -7.91 -1.57 -8.34
N ALA A 206 -8.88 -0.74 -7.98
CA ALA A 206 -8.79 0.70 -8.18
C ALA A 206 -7.65 1.29 -7.32
N PRO A 207 -6.89 2.29 -7.81
CA PRO A 207 -5.85 2.95 -7.02
C PRO A 207 -6.37 3.54 -5.70
N ALA A 208 -7.60 4.09 -5.68
CA ALA A 208 -8.25 4.52 -4.45
C ALA A 208 -8.49 3.37 -3.46
N TYR A 209 -8.80 2.18 -3.94
CA TYR A 209 -8.97 1.00 -3.09
C TYR A 209 -7.61 0.55 -2.53
N LEU A 210 -6.58 0.45 -3.37
CA LEU A 210 -5.20 0.13 -2.95
C LEU A 210 -4.73 1.06 -1.84
N LEU A 211 -4.98 2.37 -1.98
CA LEU A 211 -4.55 3.38 -1.03
C LEU A 211 -5.29 3.28 0.32
N ASN A 212 -6.56 2.88 0.29
CA ASN A 212 -7.43 2.91 1.48
C ASN A 212 -7.57 1.57 2.20
N ALA A 213 -7.36 0.45 1.50
CA ALA A 213 -7.54 -0.91 2.03
C ALA A 213 -6.32 -1.82 1.82
N GLY A 214 -5.42 -1.48 0.89
CA GLY A 214 -4.40 -2.41 0.39
C GLY A 214 -4.97 -3.43 -0.58
N LEU A 215 -4.20 -4.47 -0.86
CA LEU A 215 -4.66 -5.55 -1.75
C LEU A 215 -5.77 -6.39 -1.11
N PRO A 216 -6.82 -6.77 -1.87
CA PRO A 216 -7.89 -7.64 -1.41
C PRO A 216 -7.56 -9.14 -1.53
N TYR A 217 -6.39 -9.49 -2.05
CA TYR A 217 -5.88 -10.86 -2.12
C TYR A 217 -4.45 -10.95 -1.57
N SER A 218 -4.07 -12.16 -1.18
CA SER A 218 -2.76 -12.46 -0.60
C SER A 218 -1.71 -12.82 -1.63
N ARG A 219 -2.14 -13.30 -2.80
CA ARG A 219 -1.29 -13.76 -3.86
C ARG A 219 -1.97 -13.63 -5.22
N SER A 220 -1.22 -13.23 -6.23
CA SER A 220 -1.59 -13.40 -7.63
C SER A 220 -0.47 -14.13 -8.40
N GLU A 221 -0.82 -14.95 -9.39
CA GLU A 221 0.18 -15.65 -10.21
C GLU A 221 0.85 -14.69 -11.21
N ILE A 222 0.08 -13.73 -11.72
CA ILE A 222 0.54 -12.59 -12.54
C ILE A 222 -0.11 -11.29 -12.03
N ALA A 223 0.46 -10.15 -12.36
CA ALA A 223 -0.20 -8.85 -12.18
C ALA A 223 -0.05 -7.98 -13.43
N ILE A 224 -0.95 -7.01 -13.61
CA ILE A 224 -0.95 -6.05 -14.70
C ILE A 224 -1.04 -4.64 -14.09
N ILE A 225 -0.11 -3.78 -14.48
CA ILE A 225 -0.14 -2.34 -14.23
C ILE A 225 -0.38 -1.68 -15.58
N LEU A 226 -1.49 -0.97 -15.74
CA LEU A 226 -1.89 -0.37 -17.02
C LEU A 226 -1.26 1.00 -17.27
N ASP A 227 -1.15 1.82 -16.23
CA ASP A 227 -0.68 3.19 -16.30
C ASP A 227 -0.43 3.71 -14.88
N THR A 228 0.09 4.93 -14.78
CA THR A 228 0.27 5.67 -13.53
C THR A 228 -0.57 6.96 -13.49
N GLU A 229 -1.57 7.10 -14.37
CA GLU A 229 -2.43 8.28 -14.49
C GLU A 229 -3.64 8.19 -13.56
N LEU A 230 -3.42 8.48 -12.28
CA LEU A 230 -4.42 8.20 -11.23
C LEU A 230 -5.40 9.36 -11.05
N LEU A 231 -6.70 9.09 -11.20
CA LEU A 231 -7.76 10.11 -11.06
C LEU A 231 -8.61 9.96 -9.80
N ASP A 232 -8.59 8.79 -9.16
CA ASP A 232 -9.45 8.44 -8.02
C ASP A 232 -8.76 8.60 -6.64
N VAL A 233 -7.52 9.08 -6.62
CA VAL A 233 -6.74 9.36 -5.40
C VAL A 233 -6.56 10.87 -5.16
N PRO A 234 -6.28 11.32 -3.91
CA PRO A 234 -5.92 12.71 -3.64
C PRO A 234 -4.67 13.17 -4.40
N ASP A 235 -4.54 14.47 -4.65
CA ASP A 235 -3.51 15.05 -5.53
C ASP A 235 -2.08 14.67 -5.13
N ARG A 236 -1.74 14.65 -3.84
CA ARG A 236 -0.41 14.18 -3.39
C ARG A 236 -0.08 12.75 -3.80
N TYR A 237 -1.05 11.89 -4.08
CA TYR A 237 -0.80 10.51 -4.55
C TYR A 237 -0.79 10.39 -6.07
N ARG A 238 -1.07 11.49 -6.79
CA ARG A 238 -0.94 11.60 -8.25
C ARG A 238 0.45 12.11 -8.67
N GLU A 239 1.25 12.59 -7.73
CA GLU A 239 2.68 12.88 -7.96
C GLU A 239 3.38 11.63 -8.49
N GLU A 240 4.21 11.79 -9.52
CA GLU A 240 4.82 10.72 -10.32
C GLU A 240 5.35 9.56 -9.47
N ASP A 241 6.30 9.82 -8.56
CA ASP A 241 6.91 8.81 -7.69
C ASP A 241 5.88 8.05 -6.83
N ARG A 242 4.84 8.74 -6.35
CA ARG A 242 3.81 8.17 -5.46
C ARG A 242 2.77 7.39 -6.25
N ALA A 243 2.41 7.86 -7.43
CA ALA A 243 1.53 7.14 -8.34
C ALA A 243 2.18 5.82 -8.75
N GLN A 244 3.45 5.87 -9.17
CA GLN A 244 4.28 4.70 -9.49
C GLN A 244 4.41 3.74 -8.29
N GLN A 245 4.68 4.27 -7.09
CA GLN A 245 4.70 3.47 -5.87
C GLN A 245 3.36 2.78 -5.60
N LEU A 246 2.24 3.48 -5.76
CA LEU A 246 0.91 2.97 -5.43
C LEU A 246 0.49 1.82 -6.35
N VAL A 247 0.66 1.97 -7.66
CA VAL A 247 0.31 0.89 -8.60
C VAL A 247 1.27 -0.30 -8.48
N SER A 248 2.53 -0.07 -8.10
CA SER A 248 3.52 -1.15 -7.91
C SER A 248 3.20 -2.09 -6.74
N VAL A 249 2.26 -1.73 -5.85
CA VAL A 249 1.84 -2.57 -4.71
C VAL A 249 1.39 -3.97 -5.18
N VAL A 250 0.77 -4.09 -6.36
CA VAL A 250 0.32 -5.40 -6.88
C VAL A 250 1.47 -6.40 -7.04
N ALA A 251 2.69 -5.92 -7.29
CA ALA A 251 3.88 -6.77 -7.43
C ALA A 251 4.26 -7.46 -6.11
N ASP A 252 3.88 -6.90 -4.96
CA ASP A 252 4.17 -7.50 -3.65
C ASP A 252 3.34 -8.76 -3.37
N ALA A 253 2.25 -8.97 -4.10
CA ALA A 253 1.46 -10.21 -4.06
C ALA A 253 1.89 -11.24 -5.12
N VAL A 254 2.82 -10.88 -6.01
CA VAL A 254 3.35 -11.80 -7.01
C VAL A 254 4.56 -12.56 -6.43
N PRO A 255 4.63 -13.89 -6.54
CA PRO A 255 5.77 -14.66 -6.08
C PRO A 255 7.08 -14.22 -6.74
N ARG A 256 8.21 -14.35 -6.04
CA ARG A 256 9.54 -14.15 -6.65
C ARG A 256 9.70 -15.00 -7.91
N GLY A 257 10.17 -14.38 -8.99
CA GLY A 257 10.26 -15.00 -10.32
C GLY A 257 8.93 -15.03 -11.10
N GLY A 258 7.82 -14.63 -10.49
CA GLY A 258 6.54 -14.38 -11.17
C GLY A 258 6.64 -13.20 -12.13
N ILE A 259 5.57 -12.94 -12.88
CA ILE A 259 5.56 -11.94 -13.95
C ILE A 259 4.63 -10.79 -13.57
N VAL A 260 5.05 -9.55 -13.86
CA VAL A 260 4.17 -8.38 -13.85
C VAL A 260 4.24 -7.72 -15.22
N VAL A 261 3.07 -7.49 -15.81
CA VAL A 261 2.90 -6.77 -17.07
C VAL A 261 2.88 -5.27 -16.77
N VAL A 262 3.73 -4.50 -17.43
CA VAL A 262 3.97 -3.07 -17.18
C VAL A 262 4.04 -2.33 -18.52
N PRO A 263 3.67 -1.04 -18.60
CA PRO A 263 3.78 -0.28 -19.84
C PRO A 263 5.25 -0.03 -20.20
N ALA A 264 5.53 0.11 -21.50
CA ALA A 264 6.82 0.59 -21.98
C ALA A 264 7.10 1.99 -21.42
N LYS A 265 8.37 2.31 -21.19
CA LYS A 265 8.86 3.62 -20.68
C LYS A 265 8.49 3.95 -19.23
N GLU A 266 7.70 3.13 -18.54
CA GLU A 266 7.44 3.24 -17.09
C GLU A 266 8.59 2.69 -16.24
N TRP A 267 9.79 3.25 -16.42
CA TRP A 267 11.02 2.63 -15.92
C TRP A 267 11.08 2.48 -14.40
N GLU A 268 10.57 3.46 -13.65
CA GLU A 268 10.53 3.39 -12.19
C GLU A 268 9.58 2.28 -11.71
N VAL A 269 8.46 2.05 -12.40
CA VAL A 269 7.56 0.91 -12.13
C VAL A 269 8.27 -0.40 -12.46
N GLN A 270 8.95 -0.48 -13.60
CA GLN A 270 9.71 -1.67 -14.01
C GLN A 270 10.79 -2.01 -12.97
N ASP A 271 11.52 -1.02 -12.46
CA ASP A 271 12.54 -1.22 -11.43
C ASP A 271 11.94 -1.64 -10.08
N ARG A 272 10.81 -1.06 -9.66
CA ARG A 272 10.07 -1.50 -8.45
C ARG A 272 9.59 -2.93 -8.51
N VAL A 273 9.07 -3.36 -9.67
CA VAL A 273 8.68 -4.75 -9.93
C VAL A 273 9.88 -5.70 -9.78
N ARG A 274 11.05 -5.31 -10.29
CA ARG A 274 12.28 -6.10 -10.16
C ARG A 274 12.79 -6.14 -8.73
N ASP A 275 12.70 -5.04 -7.99
CA ASP A 275 13.06 -4.97 -6.56
C ASP A 275 12.13 -5.82 -5.69
N ALA A 276 10.88 -6.03 -6.12
CA ALA A 276 9.98 -7.04 -5.54
C ALA A 276 10.39 -8.49 -5.87
N GLY A 277 11.36 -8.67 -6.77
CA GLY A 277 11.87 -9.97 -7.22
C GLY A 277 11.07 -10.59 -8.36
N CYS A 278 10.27 -9.80 -9.08
CA CYS A 278 9.47 -10.25 -10.22
C CYS A 278 10.20 -10.01 -11.55
N ARG A 279 9.79 -10.75 -12.58
CA ARG A 279 10.13 -10.50 -13.98
C ARG A 279 9.14 -9.49 -14.56
N VAL A 280 9.63 -8.63 -15.45
CA VAL A 280 8.82 -7.61 -16.12
C VAL A 280 8.44 -8.13 -17.51
N ALA A 281 7.15 -8.12 -17.85
CA ALA A 281 6.69 -8.22 -19.23
C ALA A 281 6.21 -6.84 -19.66
N ILE A 282 6.61 -6.37 -20.85
CA ILE A 282 6.39 -4.98 -21.26
C ILE A 282 5.36 -4.92 -22.38
N PHE A 283 4.38 -4.03 -22.28
CA PHE A 283 3.46 -3.76 -23.38
C PHE A 283 3.54 -2.32 -23.90
N ALA A 284 3.30 -2.13 -25.19
CA ALA A 284 3.18 -0.83 -25.83
C ALA A 284 1.95 -0.80 -26.76
N THR A 285 1.32 0.37 -26.87
CA THR A 285 0.15 0.59 -27.75
C THR A 285 0.53 0.96 -29.19
N ASP A 286 1.83 1.11 -29.45
CA ASP A 286 2.48 1.37 -30.72
C ASP A 286 3.74 0.49 -30.82
N ASP A 287 4.64 0.77 -31.76
CA ASP A 287 5.91 0.07 -31.94
C ASP A 287 7.10 0.74 -31.24
N ASP A 288 6.84 1.76 -30.41
CA ASP A 288 7.85 2.56 -29.72
C ASP A 288 8.24 1.93 -28.37
N VAL A 289 8.97 0.82 -28.47
CA VAL A 289 9.62 0.14 -27.35
C VAL A 289 11.12 0.49 -27.35
N THR A 290 11.61 1.00 -26.23
CA THR A 290 13.01 1.46 -26.15
C THR A 290 13.99 0.30 -25.99
N ALA A 291 15.27 0.52 -26.30
CA ALA A 291 16.31 -0.47 -26.02
C ALA A 291 16.43 -0.83 -24.53
N ARG A 292 16.09 0.12 -23.63
CA ARG A 292 16.04 -0.14 -22.19
C ARG A 292 14.91 -1.10 -21.85
N ASP A 293 13.72 -0.88 -22.41
CA ASP A 293 12.57 -1.77 -22.22
C ASP A 293 12.93 -3.20 -22.69
N ALA A 294 13.40 -3.33 -23.93
CA ALA A 294 13.75 -4.63 -24.51
C ALA A 294 14.85 -5.38 -23.75
N LEU A 295 15.81 -4.67 -23.15
CA LEU A 295 16.86 -5.28 -22.34
C LEU A 295 16.33 -5.87 -21.02
N LEU A 296 15.31 -5.24 -20.44
CA LEU A 296 14.75 -5.61 -19.13
C LEU A 296 13.59 -6.61 -19.23
N ALA A 297 12.88 -6.61 -20.36
CA ALA A 297 11.69 -7.40 -20.55
C ALA A 297 11.99 -8.91 -20.63
N HIS A 298 11.22 -9.69 -19.90
CA HIS A 298 11.07 -11.13 -20.12
C HIS A 298 10.38 -11.41 -21.46
N ALA A 299 9.35 -10.63 -21.76
CA ALA A 299 8.62 -10.66 -23.03
C ALA A 299 8.06 -9.26 -23.32
N VAL A 300 7.93 -8.93 -24.61
CA VAL A 300 7.35 -7.66 -25.07
C VAL A 300 6.13 -7.93 -25.93
N ALA A 301 5.08 -7.13 -25.77
CA ALA A 301 3.95 -7.04 -26.69
C ALA A 301 3.80 -5.60 -27.21
N MET A 302 3.59 -5.42 -28.49
CA MET A 302 3.49 -4.09 -29.10
C MET A 302 2.53 -4.10 -30.29
N VAL A 303 2.15 -2.92 -30.77
CA VAL A 303 1.25 -2.80 -31.93
C VAL A 303 2.04 -2.47 -33.17
N ARG A 304 1.94 -3.31 -34.20
CA ARG A 304 2.50 -3.06 -35.54
C ARG A 304 1.44 -3.37 -36.59
N ASP A 305 1.23 -2.43 -37.51
CA ASP A 305 0.28 -2.57 -38.63
C ASP A 305 -1.14 -3.01 -38.20
N GLY A 306 -1.62 -2.49 -37.07
CA GLY A 306 -2.95 -2.82 -36.53
C GLY A 306 -3.05 -4.22 -35.92
N ARG A 307 -1.93 -4.86 -35.59
CA ARG A 307 -1.86 -6.19 -34.97
C ARG A 307 -1.02 -6.16 -33.72
N ILE A 308 -1.33 -7.06 -32.79
CA ILE A 308 -0.51 -7.32 -31.61
C ILE A 308 0.65 -8.21 -32.05
N VAL A 309 1.88 -7.82 -31.71
CA VAL A 309 3.09 -8.56 -32.01
C VAL A 309 3.83 -8.84 -30.71
N PHE A 310 4.19 -10.09 -30.49
CA PHE A 310 5.01 -10.49 -29.34
C PHE A 310 6.46 -10.67 -29.75
N GLU A 311 7.38 -10.20 -28.91
CA GLU A 311 8.80 -10.49 -28.98
C GLU A 311 9.22 -11.20 -27.69
N CYS A 312 9.54 -12.49 -27.79
CA CYS A 312 9.96 -13.33 -26.66
C CYS A 312 11.07 -14.29 -27.10
N CYS A 313 12.12 -14.43 -26.29
CA CYS A 313 13.26 -15.34 -26.53
C CYS A 313 13.90 -15.23 -27.93
N GLY A 314 13.95 -14.02 -28.51
CA GLY A 314 14.52 -13.79 -29.85
C GLY A 314 13.62 -14.25 -31.01
N SER A 315 12.35 -14.57 -30.73
CA SER A 315 11.33 -14.88 -31.73
C SER A 315 10.24 -13.82 -31.73
N THR A 316 9.69 -13.57 -32.92
CA THR A 316 8.54 -12.69 -33.12
C THR A 316 7.33 -13.53 -33.50
N THR A 317 6.21 -13.35 -32.79
CA THR A 317 4.96 -14.07 -33.05
C THR A 317 3.79 -13.10 -33.18
N ASP A 318 2.82 -13.46 -34.03
CA ASP A 318 1.60 -12.67 -34.25
C ASP A 318 0.58 -13.00 -33.15
N GLY A 319 0.16 -11.98 -32.41
CA GLY A 319 -0.85 -12.05 -31.36
C GLY A 319 -2.28 -11.78 -31.86
N GLY A 320 -2.44 -11.52 -33.15
CA GLY A 320 -3.74 -11.31 -33.80
C GLY A 320 -4.07 -9.83 -34.08
N PRO A 321 -5.16 -9.57 -34.83
CA PRO A 321 -5.56 -8.21 -35.18
C PRO A 321 -6.10 -7.46 -33.95
N LEU A 322 -5.89 -6.14 -33.92
CA LEU A 322 -6.60 -5.27 -32.99
C LEU A 322 -8.08 -5.21 -33.34
N ARG A 323 -8.90 -5.19 -32.30
CA ARG A 323 -10.33 -4.91 -32.40
C ARG A 323 -10.61 -3.44 -32.11
N THR A 324 -11.74 -2.96 -32.62
CA THR A 324 -12.14 -1.55 -32.51
C THR A 324 -13.08 -1.26 -31.34
N ASP A 325 -13.58 -2.30 -30.67
CA ASP A 325 -14.58 -2.22 -29.60
C ASP A 325 -13.96 -2.17 -28.18
N GLU A 326 -12.62 -2.24 -28.07
CA GLU A 326 -11.89 -2.32 -26.80
C GLU A 326 -10.64 -1.41 -26.85
N PRO A 327 -10.20 -0.79 -25.73
CA PRO A 327 -8.96 -0.03 -25.69
C PRO A 327 -7.72 -0.85 -26.11
N ILE A 328 -6.81 -0.23 -26.86
CA ILE A 328 -5.59 -0.90 -27.36
C ILE A 328 -4.73 -1.41 -26.20
N ALA A 329 -4.51 -0.59 -25.17
CA ALA A 329 -3.74 -0.96 -23.99
C ALA A 329 -4.30 -2.22 -23.31
N ALA A 330 -5.62 -2.30 -23.17
CA ALA A 330 -6.29 -3.46 -22.60
C ALA A 330 -6.06 -4.73 -23.43
N GLN A 331 -6.21 -4.62 -24.75
CA GLN A 331 -5.97 -5.72 -25.67
C GLN A 331 -4.55 -6.26 -25.60
N VAL A 332 -3.55 -5.37 -25.66
CA VAL A 332 -2.12 -5.76 -25.67
C VAL A 332 -1.69 -6.30 -24.30
N ALA A 333 -2.07 -5.64 -23.20
CA ALA A 333 -1.71 -6.05 -21.85
C ALA A 333 -2.32 -7.42 -21.50
N ALA A 334 -3.60 -7.65 -21.79
CA ALA A 334 -4.24 -8.95 -21.58
C ALA A 334 -3.63 -10.04 -22.47
N ALA A 335 -3.33 -9.74 -23.74
CA ALA A 335 -2.70 -10.71 -24.64
C ALA A 335 -1.31 -11.15 -24.11
N LEU A 336 -0.51 -10.19 -23.63
CA LEU A 336 0.80 -10.47 -23.03
C LEU A 336 0.69 -11.23 -21.70
N ALA A 337 -0.32 -10.89 -20.88
CA ALA A 337 -0.59 -11.59 -19.64
C ALA A 337 -0.96 -13.07 -19.89
N MET A 338 -1.79 -13.34 -20.91
CA MET A 338 -2.16 -14.71 -21.29
C MET A 338 -0.96 -15.51 -21.79
N LEU A 339 -0.14 -14.94 -22.69
CA LEU A 339 1.10 -15.57 -23.14
C LEU A 339 2.02 -15.92 -21.96
N SER A 340 2.19 -14.97 -21.03
CA SER A 340 3.01 -15.15 -19.83
C SER A 340 2.45 -16.20 -18.87
N LEU A 341 1.13 -16.29 -18.76
CA LEU A 341 0.46 -17.29 -17.91
C LEU A 341 0.57 -18.69 -18.50
N GLU A 342 0.53 -18.86 -19.83
CA GLU A 342 0.78 -20.14 -20.50
C GLU A 342 2.18 -20.69 -20.19
N GLU A 343 3.19 -19.81 -20.11
CA GLU A 343 4.55 -20.21 -19.73
C GLU A 343 4.65 -20.63 -18.26
N LEU A 344 3.96 -19.92 -17.36
CA LEU A 344 3.99 -20.16 -15.91
C LEU A 344 3.15 -21.37 -15.48
N GLN A 345 1.96 -21.51 -16.06
CA GLN A 345 0.89 -22.40 -15.61
C GLN A 345 0.24 -23.14 -16.81
N PRO A 346 0.99 -23.90 -17.62
CA PRO A 346 0.50 -24.50 -18.87
C PRO A 346 -0.63 -25.52 -18.68
N ALA A 347 -0.73 -26.14 -17.50
CA ALA A 347 -1.80 -27.09 -17.19
C ALA A 347 -3.15 -26.39 -16.91
N LEU A 348 -3.10 -25.13 -16.49
CA LEU A 348 -4.26 -24.40 -15.98
C LEU A 348 -5.12 -23.83 -17.11
N LEU A 349 -4.49 -23.46 -18.23
CA LEU A 349 -5.18 -22.98 -19.45
C LEU A 349 -5.61 -24.12 -20.40
N ARG A 350 -5.26 -25.38 -20.09
CA ARG A 350 -5.60 -26.57 -20.90
C ARG A 350 -6.74 -27.40 -20.35
N ALA A 351 -7.33 -27.02 -19.21
CA ALA A 351 -8.34 -27.82 -18.52
C ALA A 351 -9.67 -27.96 -19.29
N ASP A 352 -9.94 -27.11 -20.29
CA ASP A 352 -11.16 -27.15 -21.11
C ASP A 352 -10.93 -27.34 -22.62
N ALA A 353 -9.73 -27.74 -23.05
CA ALA A 353 -9.52 -28.12 -24.45
C ALA A 353 -10.16 -29.51 -24.69
N PRO A 354 -11.18 -29.66 -25.57
CA PRO A 354 -11.63 -31.00 -25.96
C PRO A 354 -10.44 -31.75 -26.56
N ALA A 355 -10.20 -32.97 -26.07
CA ALA A 355 -9.17 -33.85 -26.61
C ALA A 355 -9.36 -34.04 -28.13
N PRO A 356 -8.26 -34.15 -28.91
CA PRO A 356 -8.30 -34.16 -30.38
C PRO A 356 -9.09 -35.32 -30.97
#